data_AF-X0VZN9-F1
#
_entry.id   AF-X0VZN9-F1
#
_cell.length_a   1.000
_cell.length_b   1.000
_cell.length_c   1.000
_cell.angle_alpha   90.00
_cell.angle_beta   90.00
_cell.angle_gamma   90.00
#
_symmetry.space_group_name_H-M   'P 1'
#
loop_
_entity.id
_entity.type
_entity.pdbx_description
1 polymer ?
#
loop_
_entity_poly.entity_id
_entity_poly.type
_entity_poly.pdbx_seq_one_letter_code
_entity_poly.pdbx_strand_id
1 'polypeptide(L)'
;MTATATPPIPGWMREAFEAAGCVFNVQWLAPNGEEADGPGPGRTQMHPVTAPDGSYIGDADVGRDHFWWLSEHGIYAPEVRPGTRVASIGRGDGMWWGWSHRARFGFRIGSSVKRGDCAFIASNEAEANEDYRRFWDSEH
;
A
#
# COMPACT_ATOMS: atom_id res chain seq x y z
N MET A 1 -19.85 7.61 -21.84
CA MET A 1 -18.71 6.69 -21.58
C MET A 1 -19.11 5.85 -20.38
N THR A 2 -19.52 4.61 -20.61
CA THR A 2 -19.87 3.66 -19.55
C THR A 2 -18.57 3.26 -18.86
N ALA A 3 -18.42 3.63 -17.58
CA ALA A 3 -17.32 3.15 -16.76
C ALA A 3 -17.37 1.61 -16.78
N THR A 4 -16.36 0.98 -17.37
CA THR A 4 -16.14 -0.45 -17.23
C THR A 4 -15.93 -0.71 -15.76
N ALA A 5 -16.93 -1.31 -15.11
CA ALA A 5 -16.82 -1.71 -13.71
C ALA A 5 -15.56 -2.56 -13.56
N THR A 6 -14.61 -2.08 -12.77
CA THR A 6 -13.41 -2.81 -12.38
C THR A 6 -13.87 -4.15 -11.82
N PRO A 7 -13.55 -5.32 -12.44
CA PRO A 7 -13.93 -6.60 -11.87
C PRO A 7 -13.48 -6.72 -10.39
N PRO A 8 -14.30 -7.34 -9.53
CA PRO A 8 -13.98 -7.44 -8.11
C PRO A 8 -12.68 -8.24 -7.90
N ILE A 9 -12.01 -8.00 -6.76
CA ILE A 9 -10.91 -8.87 -6.31
C ILE A 9 -11.37 -10.34 -6.29
N PRO A 10 -10.50 -11.31 -6.61
CA PRO A 10 -10.85 -12.72 -6.56
C PRO A 10 -11.31 -13.16 -5.17
N GLY A 11 -12.25 -14.12 -5.11
CA GLY A 11 -12.79 -14.64 -3.85
C GLY A 11 -11.71 -15.16 -2.90
N TRP A 12 -10.76 -15.95 -3.42
CA TRP A 12 -9.65 -16.49 -2.61
C TRP A 12 -8.78 -15.40 -1.97
N MET A 13 -8.63 -14.25 -2.64
CA MET A 13 -7.84 -13.14 -2.13
C MET A 13 -8.58 -12.47 -0.98
N ARG A 14 -9.86 -12.19 -1.18
CA ARG A 14 -10.74 -11.67 -0.13
C ARG A 14 -10.72 -12.57 1.11
N GLU A 15 -10.89 -13.88 0.91
CA GLU A 15 -10.87 -14.88 1.99
C GLU A 15 -9.56 -14.85 2.78
N ALA A 16 -8.41 -14.69 2.10
CA ALA A 16 -7.11 -14.60 2.77
C ALA A 16 -6.98 -13.34 3.64
N PHE A 17 -7.42 -12.18 3.15
CA PHE A 17 -7.44 -10.93 3.93
C PHE A 17 -8.43 -11.00 5.10
N GLU A 18 -9.63 -11.54 4.88
CA GLU A 18 -10.63 -11.71 5.94
C GLU A 18 -10.15 -12.71 7.01
N ALA A 19 -9.45 -13.77 6.63
CA ALA A 19 -8.83 -14.71 7.57
C ALA A 19 -7.72 -14.07 8.41
N ALA A 20 -7.06 -13.03 7.89
CA ALA A 20 -6.13 -12.19 8.64
C ALA A 20 -6.83 -11.11 9.49
N GLY A 21 -8.17 -11.08 9.49
CA GLY A 21 -8.99 -10.14 10.25
C GLY A 21 -9.20 -8.78 9.56
N CYS A 22 -8.80 -8.65 8.28
CA CYS A 22 -9.06 -7.42 7.53
C CYS A 22 -10.55 -7.31 7.16
N VAL A 23 -11.05 -6.08 7.14
CA VAL A 23 -12.46 -5.78 6.89
C VAL A 23 -12.59 -5.03 5.58
N PHE A 24 -13.43 -5.57 4.69
CA PHE A 24 -13.86 -4.91 3.45
C PHE A 24 -15.18 -4.18 3.69
N ASN A 25 -15.15 -2.86 3.55
CA ASN A 25 -16.32 -2.01 3.76
C ASN A 25 -16.84 -1.42 2.45
N VAL A 26 -18.00 -0.76 2.54
CA VAL A 26 -18.52 0.13 1.51
C VAL A 26 -18.74 1.49 2.16
N GLN A 27 -18.13 2.54 1.60
CA GLN A 27 -18.27 3.91 2.07
C GLN A 27 -18.79 4.78 0.93
N TRP A 28 -19.71 5.69 1.24
CA TRP A 28 -20.18 6.69 0.29
C TRP A 28 -19.61 8.05 0.67
N LEU A 29 -19.04 8.76 -0.30
CA LEU A 29 -18.52 10.11 -0.11
C LEU A 29 -19.40 11.11 -0.85
N ALA A 30 -19.76 12.19 -0.18
CA ALA A 30 -20.38 13.36 -0.79
C ALA A 30 -19.38 14.10 -1.71
N PRO A 31 -19.85 15.00 -2.61
CA PRO A 31 -18.96 15.75 -3.51
C PRO A 31 -17.87 16.57 -2.82
N ASN A 32 -18.07 16.91 -1.54
CA ASN A 32 -17.10 17.62 -0.70
C ASN A 32 -16.08 16.68 -0.02
N GLY A 33 -16.17 15.36 -0.24
CA GLY A 33 -15.28 14.35 0.32
C GLY A 33 -15.67 13.84 1.71
N GLU A 34 -16.77 14.30 2.29
CA GLU A 34 -17.28 13.81 3.59
C GLU A 34 -18.05 12.50 3.43
N GLU A 35 -18.06 11.68 4.47
CA GLU A 35 -18.85 10.45 4.48
C GLU A 35 -20.35 10.76 4.46
N ALA A 36 -21.09 9.96 3.70
CA ALA A 36 -22.52 10.09 3.49
C ALA A 36 -23.23 8.77 3.81
N ASP A 37 -24.47 8.86 4.27
CA ASP A 37 -25.27 7.70 4.71
C ASP A 37 -25.70 6.75 3.58
N GLY A 38 -25.29 6.98 2.33
CA GLY A 38 -25.69 6.13 1.19
C GLY A 38 -25.47 6.75 -0.20
N PRO A 39 -26.02 6.12 -1.25
CA PRO A 39 -25.93 6.64 -2.61
C PRO A 39 -26.71 7.96 -2.77
N GLY A 40 -26.34 8.76 -3.78
CA GLY A 40 -26.98 10.05 -4.06
C GLY A 40 -26.30 10.80 -5.20
N PRO A 41 -26.92 11.91 -5.68
CA PRO A 41 -26.36 12.68 -6.78
C PRO A 41 -24.96 13.19 -6.48
N GLY A 42 -24.01 12.89 -7.37
CA GLY A 42 -22.60 13.30 -7.24
C GLY A 42 -21.82 12.58 -6.12
N ARG A 43 -22.39 11.54 -5.50
CA ARG A 43 -21.67 10.76 -4.48
C ARG A 43 -20.76 9.72 -5.13
N THR A 44 -19.63 9.47 -4.51
CA THR A 44 -18.65 8.46 -4.91
C THR A 44 -18.75 7.26 -3.99
N GLN A 45 -18.83 6.06 -4.56
CA GLN A 45 -18.68 4.82 -3.80
C GLN A 45 -17.20 4.48 -3.66
N MET A 46 -16.78 4.09 -2.46
CA MET A 46 -15.48 3.53 -2.16
C MET A 46 -15.63 2.17 -1.49
N HIS A 47 -14.63 1.32 -1.68
CA HIS A 47 -14.55 -0.02 -1.10
C HIS A 47 -13.30 -0.14 -0.23
N PRO A 48 -13.19 0.64 0.87
CA PRO A 48 -11.98 0.63 1.69
C PRO A 48 -11.80 -0.70 2.39
N VAL A 49 -10.55 -1.13 2.46
CA VAL A 49 -10.08 -2.30 3.21
C VAL A 49 -9.27 -1.82 4.38
N THR A 50 -9.60 -2.34 5.56
CA THR A 50 -8.95 -1.96 6.82
C THR A 50 -8.36 -3.17 7.52
N ALA A 51 -7.22 -2.96 8.20
CA ALA A 51 -6.61 -3.94 9.08
C ALA A 51 -7.46 -4.12 10.37
N PRO A 52 -7.23 -5.16 11.18
CA PRO A 52 -7.99 -5.41 12.40
C PRO A 52 -8.03 -4.24 13.39
N ASP A 53 -7.02 -3.37 13.38
CA ASP A 53 -6.91 -2.18 14.23
C ASP A 53 -7.64 -0.95 13.65
N GLY A 54 -8.33 -1.11 12.51
CA GLY A 54 -9.05 -0.04 11.80
C GLY A 54 -8.19 0.77 10.85
N SER A 55 -6.91 0.42 10.68
CA SER A 55 -6.01 1.13 9.79
C SER A 55 -6.32 0.87 8.32
N TYR A 56 -6.24 1.89 7.50
CA TYR A 56 -6.50 1.84 6.07
C TYR A 56 -5.38 1.15 5.30
N ILE A 57 -5.70 0.08 4.59
CA ILE A 57 -4.76 -0.66 3.72
C ILE A 57 -4.84 -0.10 2.29
N GLY A 58 -6.06 0.10 1.79
CA GLY A 58 -6.30 0.52 0.41
C GLY A 58 -7.78 0.44 0.04
N ASP A 59 -8.11 0.88 -1.18
CA ASP A 59 -9.46 0.78 -1.74
C ASP A 59 -9.49 -0.41 -2.70
N ALA A 60 -10.42 -1.36 -2.52
CA ALA A 60 -10.44 -2.62 -3.27
C ALA A 60 -10.64 -2.45 -4.78
N ASP A 61 -11.22 -1.33 -5.22
CA ASP A 61 -11.48 -1.06 -6.63
C ASP A 61 -10.26 -0.39 -7.28
N VAL A 62 -9.75 0.69 -6.69
CA VAL A 62 -8.60 1.44 -7.23
C VAL A 62 -7.28 0.73 -6.94
N GLY A 63 -7.19 0.11 -5.78
CA GLY A 63 -6.00 -0.56 -5.25
C GLY A 63 -5.86 -2.01 -5.68
N ARG A 64 -6.56 -2.49 -6.73
CA ARG A 64 -6.45 -3.88 -7.17
C ARG A 64 -4.99 -4.36 -7.26
N ASP A 65 -4.15 -3.64 -8.00
CA ASP A 65 -2.74 -4.00 -8.20
C ASP A 65 -1.95 -3.97 -6.88
N HIS A 66 -2.42 -3.20 -5.90
CA HIS A 66 -1.88 -3.22 -4.55
C HIS A 66 -2.26 -4.52 -3.83
N PHE A 67 -3.52 -4.97 -3.86
CA PHE A 67 -3.94 -6.22 -3.22
C PHE A 67 -3.36 -7.47 -3.86
N TRP A 68 -3.19 -7.48 -5.19
CA TRP A 68 -2.45 -8.56 -5.87
C TRP A 68 -1.02 -8.62 -5.39
N TRP A 69 -0.32 -7.49 -5.41
CA TRP A 69 1.06 -7.44 -4.96
C TRP A 69 1.22 -7.88 -3.51
N LEU A 70 0.32 -7.44 -2.61
CA LEU A 70 0.30 -7.91 -1.23
C LEU A 70 0.13 -9.44 -1.16
N SER A 71 -0.80 -9.99 -1.94
CA SER A 71 -1.10 -11.43 -1.94
C SER A 71 0.05 -12.27 -2.53
N GLU A 72 0.68 -11.81 -3.60
CA GLU A 72 1.86 -12.45 -4.22
C GLU A 72 3.03 -12.57 -3.24
N HIS A 73 3.16 -11.60 -2.33
CA HIS A 73 4.19 -11.61 -1.29
C HIS A 73 3.68 -12.22 0.03
N GLY A 74 2.43 -12.68 0.10
CA GLY A 74 1.85 -13.29 1.31
C GLY A 74 1.62 -12.30 2.45
N ILE A 75 1.37 -11.03 2.15
CA ILE A 75 1.13 -9.96 3.12
C ILE A 75 -0.39 -9.77 3.29
N TYR A 76 -0.96 -10.38 4.32
CA TYR A 76 -2.41 -10.30 4.60
C TYR A 76 -2.74 -9.51 5.87
N ALA A 77 -1.75 -9.21 6.70
CA ALA A 77 -1.88 -8.37 7.89
C ALA A 77 -0.88 -7.19 7.84
N PRO A 78 -1.10 -6.18 6.99
CA PRO A 78 -0.30 -4.96 6.98
C PRO A 78 -0.36 -4.23 8.33
N GLU A 79 0.76 -3.64 8.71
CA GLU A 79 0.93 -2.90 9.96
C GLU A 79 1.04 -1.39 9.70
N VAL A 80 0.81 -0.62 10.76
CA VAL A 80 0.86 0.83 10.77
C VAL A 80 2.07 1.32 11.55
N ARG A 81 2.73 2.35 11.01
CA ARG A 81 3.72 3.12 11.76
C ARG A 81 3.01 4.03 12.78
N PRO A 82 3.54 4.20 14.00
CA PRO A 82 2.97 5.15 14.96
C PRO A 82 2.72 6.54 14.36
N GLY A 83 1.52 7.08 14.57
CA GLY A 83 1.13 8.43 14.12
C GLY A 83 0.49 8.52 12.74
N THR A 84 0.27 7.40 12.04
CA THR A 84 -0.52 7.35 10.80
C THR A 84 -1.68 6.34 10.95
N ARG A 85 -2.64 6.39 10.03
CA ARG A 85 -3.71 5.39 9.89
C ARG A 85 -3.58 4.57 8.60
N VAL A 86 -2.52 4.78 7.83
CA VAL A 86 -2.28 4.04 6.59
C VAL A 86 -1.34 2.88 6.88
N ALA A 87 -1.80 1.67 6.66
CA ALA A 87 -1.02 0.45 6.77
C ALA A 87 -0.12 0.33 5.55
N SER A 88 1.18 0.48 5.79
CA SER A 88 2.16 0.71 4.73
C SER A 88 3.44 -0.10 4.91
N ILE A 89 3.42 -1.07 5.83
CA ILE A 89 4.49 -2.02 6.07
C ILE A 89 3.85 -3.39 6.35
N GLY A 90 4.51 -4.48 6.00
CA GLY A 90 4.00 -5.81 6.25
C GLY A 90 5.07 -6.88 6.07
N ARG A 91 4.85 -8.02 6.70
CA ARG A 91 5.72 -9.18 6.57
C ARG A 91 5.02 -10.24 5.74
N GLY A 92 5.74 -10.78 4.76
CA GLY A 92 5.30 -11.82 3.85
C GLY A 92 6.54 -12.55 3.34
N ASP A 93 6.42 -13.68 2.62
CA ASP A 93 7.51 -14.37 1.87
C ASP A 93 8.93 -14.47 2.50
N GLY A 94 9.05 -14.36 3.82
CA GLY A 94 10.33 -14.23 4.53
C GLY A 94 10.97 -12.83 4.49
N MET A 95 10.32 -11.81 3.91
CA MET A 95 10.78 -10.43 3.83
C MET A 95 9.88 -9.47 4.62
N TRP A 96 10.46 -8.33 5.00
CA TRP A 96 9.72 -7.14 5.41
C TRP A 96 9.55 -6.23 4.21
N TRP A 97 8.33 -5.82 3.94
CA TRP A 97 7.96 -4.97 2.82
C TRP A 97 7.40 -3.66 3.34
N GLY A 98 7.82 -2.55 2.74
CA GLY A 98 7.25 -1.22 2.94
C GLY A 98 6.79 -0.63 1.61
N TRP A 99 5.71 0.14 1.64
CA TRP A 99 5.18 0.79 0.45
C TRP A 99 4.64 2.19 0.72
N SER A 100 4.48 2.95 -0.34
CA SER A 100 3.82 4.25 -0.38
C SER A 100 3.15 4.41 -1.74
N HIS A 101 2.50 5.55 -1.96
CA HIS A 101 1.93 5.91 -3.25
C HIS A 101 2.93 5.85 -4.43
N ARG A 102 4.25 5.97 -4.17
CA ARG A 102 5.27 6.05 -5.24
C ARG A 102 6.30 4.92 -5.22
N ALA A 103 6.27 4.03 -4.24
CA ALA A 103 7.36 3.10 -4.03
C ALA A 103 6.92 1.84 -3.29
N ARG A 104 7.57 0.72 -3.60
CA ARG A 104 7.47 -0.56 -2.89
C ARG A 104 8.88 -1.12 -2.75
N PHE A 105 9.31 -1.42 -1.53
CA PHE A 105 10.66 -1.92 -1.23
C PHE A 105 10.60 -2.97 -0.14
N GLY A 106 11.51 -3.95 -0.18
CA GLY A 106 11.56 -5.00 0.83
C GLY A 106 12.98 -5.39 1.19
N PHE A 107 13.14 -5.93 2.39
CA PHE A 107 14.41 -6.44 2.91
C PHE A 107 14.20 -7.73 3.70
N ARG A 108 15.25 -8.55 3.80
CA ARG A 108 15.26 -9.72 4.68
C ARG A 108 16.01 -9.40 5.95
N ILE A 109 15.69 -10.11 7.02
CA ILE A 109 16.53 -10.08 8.23
C ILE A 109 17.93 -10.56 7.83
N GLY A 110 18.95 -9.77 8.16
CA GLY A 110 20.34 -9.99 7.74
C GLY A 110 20.75 -9.29 6.45
N SER A 111 19.82 -8.61 5.75
CA SER A 111 20.20 -7.71 4.65
C SER A 111 21.04 -6.55 5.18
N SER A 112 22.12 -6.21 4.45
CA SER A 112 22.96 -5.04 4.73
C SER A 112 22.66 -3.92 3.74
N VAL A 113 22.59 -2.69 4.25
CA VAL A 113 22.45 -1.49 3.42
C VAL A 113 23.71 -1.29 2.58
N LYS A 114 23.55 -1.06 1.27
CA LYS A 114 24.63 -0.78 0.31
C LYS A 114 24.33 0.48 -0.50
N ARG A 115 25.35 1.01 -1.19
CA ARG A 115 25.21 2.19 -2.05
C ARG A 115 24.11 2.01 -3.09
N GLY A 116 23.24 3.00 -3.21
CA GLY A 116 22.04 2.96 -4.04
C GLY A 116 20.77 2.45 -3.36
N ASP A 117 20.86 1.92 -2.12
CA ASP A 117 19.66 1.65 -1.33
C ASP A 117 19.14 2.98 -0.75
N CYS A 118 17.81 3.12 -0.62
CA CYS A 118 17.21 4.37 -0.11
C CYS A 118 17.61 4.73 1.34
N ALA A 119 18.06 3.73 2.11
CA ALA A 119 18.55 3.90 3.48
C ALA A 119 20.08 4.05 3.56
N PHE A 120 20.79 4.11 2.41
CA PHE A 120 22.23 4.29 2.39
C PHE A 120 22.63 5.62 3.01
N ILE A 121 23.54 5.57 3.97
CA ILE A 121 24.12 6.75 4.61
C ILE A 121 25.57 6.82 4.16
N ALA A 122 25.86 7.82 3.33
CA ALA A 122 27.20 8.09 2.84
C ALA A 122 28.18 8.39 3.99
N SER A 123 29.40 7.90 3.88
CA SER A 123 30.44 8.12 4.91
C SER A 123 31.09 9.49 4.82
N ASN A 124 30.94 10.17 3.68
CA ASN A 124 31.52 11.47 3.40
C ASN A 124 30.72 12.22 2.31
N GLU A 125 31.03 13.50 2.13
CA GLU A 125 30.33 14.40 1.21
C GLU A 125 30.42 14.00 -0.27
N ALA A 126 31.56 13.47 -0.71
CA ALA A 126 31.73 13.05 -2.10
C ALA A 126 30.80 11.88 -2.44
N GLU A 127 30.71 10.89 -1.55
CA GLU A 127 29.78 9.77 -1.72
C GLU A 127 28.31 10.21 -1.65
N ALA A 128 27.98 11.16 -0.75
CA ALA A 128 26.62 11.69 -0.63
C ALA A 128 26.16 12.39 -1.92
N ASN A 129 27.05 13.19 -2.52
CA ASN A 129 26.76 13.89 -3.77
C ASN A 129 26.57 12.94 -4.96
N GLU A 130 27.35 11.85 -5.01
CA GLU A 130 27.23 10.84 -6.06
C GLU A 130 25.92 10.04 -5.93
N ASP A 131 25.56 9.62 -4.72
CA ASP A 131 24.32 8.89 -4.45
C ASP A 131 23.08 9.75 -4.71
N TYR A 132 23.13 11.04 -4.33
CA TYR A 132 22.07 12.01 -4.63
C TYR A 132 21.85 12.19 -6.14
N ARG A 133 22.94 12.32 -6.91
CA ARG A 133 22.83 12.43 -8.38
C ARG A 133 22.22 11.18 -8.99
N ARG A 134 22.64 9.99 -8.56
CA ARG A 134 22.11 8.72 -9.03
C ARG A 134 20.59 8.58 -8.79
N PHE A 135 20.09 9.03 -7.64
CA PHE A 135 18.66 8.94 -7.34
C PHE A 135 17.78 9.72 -8.35
N TRP A 136 18.30 10.80 -8.92
CA TRP A 136 17.57 11.66 -9.87
C TRP A 136 17.90 11.40 -11.34
N ASP A 137 19.01 10.72 -11.66
CA ASP A 137 19.32 10.31 -13.03
C ASP A 137 18.42 9.14 -13.45
N SER A 138 17.61 9.39 -14.48
CA SER A 138 16.48 8.54 -14.92
C SER A 138 16.87 7.25 -15.67
N GLU A 139 18.10 6.76 -15.56
CA GLU A 139 18.51 5.49 -16.19
C GLU A 139 18.23 4.30 -15.25
N HIS A 140 16.95 4.05 -14.97
CA HIS A 140 16.45 2.82 -14.33
C HIS A 140 15.28 2.23 -15.14
#